data_AF-A0A7V3LGW6-F1
#
_entry.id   AF-A0A7V3LGW6-F1
#
_cell.length_a   1.000
_cell.length_b   1.000
_cell.length_c   1.000
_cell.angle_alpha   90.00
_cell.angle_beta   90.00
_cell.angle_gamma   90.00
#
_symmetry.space_group_name_H-M   'P 1'
#
loop_
_entity.id
_entity.type
_entity.pdbx_description
1 polymer ?
#
loop_
_entity_poly.entity_id
_entity_poly.type
_entity_poly.pdbx_seq_one_letter_code
_entity_poly.pdbx_strand_id
1 'polypeptide(L)'
;MGLTWLKSRATCGRKSPTTSRGCWAGLSPRFKYSCKESVSVSAEGIPLTVTLVRSLAAAAFQALELRKQEINDLNVYPVPDGDTGTNLALTMRSILDAVNRLPERTGEADLCSTVTQAALMGARGNSGVILSQIVRGAMAILGEGGPVTVDRLSFALRSATETA
;
A
#
# COMPACT_ATOMS: atom_id res chain seq x y z
N MET A 1 -9.47 -46.82 -12.81
CA MET A 1 -8.45 -46.14 -11.98
C MET A 1 -8.75 -44.65 -12.00
N GLY A 2 -9.54 -44.19 -11.04
CA GLY A 2 -9.94 -42.79 -10.90
C GLY A 2 -9.53 -42.31 -9.53
N LEU A 3 -8.98 -41.10 -9.45
CA LEU A 3 -8.80 -40.37 -8.21
C LEU A 3 -9.27 -38.93 -8.43
N THR A 4 -10.50 -38.75 -7.97
CA THR A 4 -11.23 -37.53 -7.70
C THR A 4 -10.43 -36.63 -6.75
N TRP A 5 -10.11 -35.40 -7.14
CA TRP A 5 -9.58 -34.40 -6.20
C TRP A 5 -10.73 -33.74 -5.45
N LEU A 6 -10.81 -34.07 -4.17
CA LEU A 6 -11.85 -33.67 -3.23
C LEU A 6 -11.69 -32.20 -2.83
N LYS A 7 -12.81 -31.48 -2.90
CA LYS A 7 -13.03 -30.15 -2.31
C LYS A 7 -12.62 -30.14 -0.83
N SER A 8 -11.87 -29.13 -0.41
CA SER A 8 -11.90 -28.67 0.98
C SER A 8 -12.06 -27.16 1.02
N ARG A 9 -13.31 -26.72 1.24
CA ARG A 9 -13.64 -25.34 1.60
C ARG A 9 -13.25 -25.16 3.06
N ALA A 10 -12.21 -24.37 3.33
CA ALA A 10 -11.96 -23.88 4.66
C ALA A 10 -13.03 -22.85 5.03
N THR A 11 -14.00 -23.25 5.86
CA THR A 11 -14.96 -22.35 6.48
C THR A 11 -14.24 -21.49 7.53
N CYS A 12 -14.05 -20.20 7.24
CA CYS A 12 -13.59 -19.24 8.23
C CYS A 12 -14.71 -19.01 9.25
N GLY A 13 -14.60 -19.65 10.41
CA GLY A 13 -15.53 -19.49 11.52
C GLY A 13 -15.45 -18.08 12.09
N ARG A 14 -16.58 -17.36 12.08
CA ARG A 14 -16.78 -16.10 12.79
C ARG A 14 -16.54 -16.33 14.29
N LYS A 15 -15.46 -15.76 14.85
CA LYS A 15 -15.33 -15.54 16.30
C LYS A 15 -15.35 -14.04 16.57
N SER A 16 -16.18 -13.64 17.52
CA SER A 16 -16.44 -12.27 17.98
C SER A 16 -15.20 -11.58 18.56
N PRO A 17 -15.12 -10.23 18.54
CA PRO A 17 -13.91 -9.50 18.88
C PRO A 17 -13.87 -9.20 20.38
N THR A 18 -13.10 -9.99 21.11
CA THR A 18 -12.58 -9.56 22.42
C THR A 18 -11.08 -9.78 22.41
N THR A 19 -10.36 -8.67 22.26
CA THR A 19 -8.97 -8.45 22.73
C THR A 19 -8.08 -9.69 22.75
N SER A 20 -7.39 -9.95 21.64
CA SER A 20 -6.19 -10.80 21.71
C SER A 20 -5.06 -10.22 20.86
N ARG A 21 -3.99 -9.86 21.57
CA ARG A 21 -2.62 -9.95 21.07
C ARG A 21 -2.46 -11.34 20.44
N GLY A 22 -2.36 -11.43 19.12
CA GLY A 22 -2.07 -12.72 18.48
C GLY A 22 -2.59 -12.86 17.06
N CYS A 23 -1.82 -12.37 16.08
CA CYS A 23 -1.88 -12.88 14.70
C CYS A 23 -0.55 -12.67 13.94
N TRP A 24 0.58 -12.66 14.66
CA TRP A 24 1.92 -12.48 14.09
C TRP A 24 2.89 -13.59 14.51
N ALA A 25 2.37 -14.77 14.90
CA ALA A 25 3.16 -15.87 15.44
C ALA A 25 3.98 -16.67 14.39
N GLY A 26 4.19 -16.12 13.20
CA GLY A 26 4.93 -16.79 12.12
C GLY A 26 5.77 -15.87 11.23
N LEU A 27 5.91 -14.58 11.57
CA LEU A 27 6.75 -13.66 10.81
C LEU A 27 8.16 -13.65 11.40
N SER A 28 9.15 -13.81 10.53
CA SER A 28 10.57 -13.92 10.90
C SER A 28 11.04 -12.72 11.76
N PRO A 29 12.09 -12.87 12.58
CA PRO A 29 12.56 -11.82 13.48
C PRO A 29 12.98 -10.50 12.79
N ARG A 30 13.11 -10.49 11.46
CA ARG A 30 13.51 -9.35 10.64
C ARG A 30 12.40 -8.33 10.39
N PHE A 31 11.13 -8.71 10.51
CA PHE A 31 9.97 -7.84 10.23
C PHE A 31 9.37 -7.27 11.52
N LYS A 32 10.11 -6.42 12.23
CA LYS A 32 9.57 -5.67 13.39
C LYS A 32 8.99 -4.33 12.95
N TYR A 33 7.82 -4.34 12.32
CA TYR A 33 7.00 -3.14 12.24
C TYR A 33 6.22 -3.01 13.54
N SER A 34 6.67 -2.11 14.43
CA SER A 34 5.88 -1.74 15.59
C SER A 34 4.85 -0.70 15.15
N CYS A 35 3.63 -1.14 14.89
CA CYS A 35 2.48 -0.25 14.75
C CYS A 35 2.29 0.44 16.11
N LYS A 36 2.85 1.65 16.26
CA LYS A 36 2.78 2.42 17.51
C LYS A 36 1.35 2.87 17.82
N GLU A 37 0.51 2.96 16.80
CA GLU A 37 -0.85 3.49 16.91
C GLU A 37 -1.75 2.74 15.90
N SER A 38 -2.70 1.97 16.42
CA SER A 38 -3.67 1.23 15.62
C SER A 38 -4.94 2.07 15.45
N VAL A 39 -5.29 2.44 14.23
CA VAL A 39 -6.60 3.05 13.94
C VAL A 39 -7.64 1.93 13.86
N SER A 40 -8.63 1.97 14.74
CA SER A 40 -9.81 1.11 14.61
C SER A 40 -10.64 1.58 13.42
N VAL A 41 -10.76 0.75 12.39
CA VAL A 41 -11.69 0.99 11.28
C VAL A 41 -13.09 0.66 11.79
N SER A 42 -13.88 1.69 12.12
CA SER A 42 -15.30 1.54 12.45
C SER A 42 -16.08 1.03 11.23
N ALA A 43 -17.28 0.49 11.44
CA ALA A 43 -18.12 0.00 10.35
C ALA A 43 -18.45 1.10 9.31
N GLU A 44 -18.43 2.37 9.73
CA GLU A 44 -18.66 3.53 8.86
C GLU A 44 -17.46 3.88 7.95
N GLY A 45 -16.28 3.26 8.16
CA GLY A 45 -15.04 3.55 7.44
C GLY A 45 -14.36 4.85 7.87
N ILE A 46 -13.25 5.19 7.21
CA ILE A 46 -12.42 6.37 7.54
C ILE A 46 -12.40 7.34 6.36
N PRO A 47 -12.60 8.65 6.54
CA PRO A 47 -12.54 9.61 5.44
C PRO A 47 -11.14 9.66 4.80
N LEU A 48 -11.08 9.76 3.48
CA LEU A 48 -9.82 9.88 2.74
C LEU A 48 -9.36 11.35 2.73
N THR A 49 -8.68 11.78 3.79
CA THR A 49 -8.20 13.16 3.93
C THR A 49 -6.77 13.34 3.44
N VAL A 50 -6.40 14.58 3.11
CA VAL A 50 -5.01 14.93 2.79
C VAL A 50 -4.07 14.56 3.94
N THR A 51 -4.48 14.82 5.19
CA THR A 51 -3.70 14.46 6.38
C THR A 51 -3.45 12.95 6.47
N LEU A 52 -4.46 12.12 6.21
CA LEU A 52 -4.33 10.66 6.22
C LEU A 52 -3.40 10.17 5.11
N VAL A 53 -3.58 10.65 3.88
CA VAL A 53 -2.72 10.26 2.76
C VAL A 53 -1.29 10.73 2.99
N ARG A 54 -1.08 11.92 3.57
CA ARG A 54 0.24 12.43 3.92
C ARG A 54 0.94 11.55 4.95
N SER A 55 0.24 11.14 6.00
CA SER A 55 0.82 10.29 7.04
C SER A 55 1.21 8.91 6.50
N LEU A 56 0.36 8.33 5.64
CA LEU A 56 0.63 7.07 4.96
C LEU A 56 1.82 7.18 3.99
N ALA A 57 1.87 8.23 3.16
CA ALA A 57 2.97 8.48 2.23
C ALA A 57 4.30 8.72 2.98
N ALA A 58 4.26 9.45 4.10
CA ALA A 58 5.42 9.67 4.95
C ALA A 58 5.92 8.36 5.60
N ALA A 59 5.02 7.53 6.10
CA ALA A 59 5.36 6.23 6.67
C ALA A 59 5.95 5.28 5.60
N ALA A 60 5.35 5.23 4.41
CA ALA A 60 5.84 4.43 3.29
C ALA A 60 7.22 4.89 2.82
N PHE A 61 7.42 6.21 2.67
CA PHE A 61 8.72 6.78 2.32
C PHE A 61 9.80 6.42 3.35
N GLN A 62 9.52 6.59 4.65
CA GLN A 62 10.46 6.23 5.71
C GLN A 62 10.78 4.73 5.73
N ALA A 63 9.78 3.87 5.50
CA ALA A 63 9.99 2.42 5.44
C ALA A 63 10.90 2.02 4.27
N LEU A 64 10.71 2.66 3.09
CA LEU A 64 11.56 2.44 1.92
C LEU A 64 12.98 2.96 2.14
N GLU A 65 13.16 4.15 2.71
CA GLU A 65 14.49 4.69 3.03
C GLU A 65 15.25 3.82 4.03
N LEU A 66 14.58 3.37 5.10
CA LEU A 66 15.18 2.51 6.13
C LEU A 66 15.69 1.18 5.56
N ARG A 67 15.02 0.66 4.52
CA ARG A 67 15.30 -0.65 3.91
C ARG A 67 15.91 -0.52 2.52
N LYS A 68 16.29 0.69 2.10
CA LYS A 68 16.71 0.99 0.73
C LYS A 68 17.83 0.07 0.25
N GLN A 69 18.90 -0.06 1.05
CA GLN A 69 20.02 -0.90 0.68
C GLN A 69 19.66 -2.39 0.68
N GLU A 70 18.90 -2.85 1.68
CA GLU A 70 18.41 -4.23 1.74
C GLU A 70 17.59 -4.56 0.47
N ILE A 71 16.74 -3.65 0.00
CA ILE A 71 15.95 -3.83 -1.23
C ILE A 71 16.84 -3.77 -2.48
N ASN A 72 17.81 -2.87 -2.53
CA ASN A 72 18.79 -2.81 -3.63
C ASN A 72 19.54 -4.14 -3.78
N ASP A 73 19.90 -4.78 -2.66
CA ASP A 73 20.65 -6.03 -2.62
C ASP A 73 19.79 -7.27 -2.96
N LEU A 74 18.46 -7.15 -2.90
CA LEU A 74 17.55 -8.26 -3.26
C LEU A 74 17.44 -8.48 -4.77
N ASN A 75 17.63 -7.44 -5.59
CA ASN A 75 17.47 -7.57 -7.05
C ASN A 75 18.71 -8.23 -7.67
N VAL A 76 18.60 -9.51 -8.03
CA VAL A 76 19.73 -10.35 -8.45
C VAL A 76 19.60 -10.93 -9.87
N TYR A 77 18.88 -10.29 -10.81
CA TYR A 77 18.68 -10.88 -12.15
C TYR A 77 18.81 -9.92 -13.34
N PRO A 78 19.58 -10.24 -14.41
CA PRO A 78 20.77 -11.11 -14.46
C PRO A 78 22.05 -10.37 -14.00
N VAL A 79 21.99 -9.05 -13.85
CA VAL A 79 23.03 -8.18 -13.29
C VAL A 79 22.35 -7.32 -12.22
N PRO A 80 22.92 -7.19 -11.00
CA PRO A 80 22.34 -6.33 -9.99
C PRO A 80 22.44 -4.86 -10.42
N ASP A 81 21.33 -4.28 -10.85
CA ASP A 81 21.25 -2.84 -11.12
C ASP A 81 21.42 -2.02 -9.83
N GLY A 82 21.23 -2.65 -8.65
CA GLY A 82 21.55 -2.10 -7.34
C GLY A 82 20.75 -0.85 -6.96
N ASP A 83 19.66 -0.57 -7.69
CA ASP A 83 18.94 0.70 -7.61
C ASP A 83 17.44 0.55 -7.29
N THR A 84 16.94 -0.68 -7.10
CA THR A 84 15.51 -0.96 -6.90
C THR A 84 14.91 -0.21 -5.71
N GLY A 85 15.53 -0.30 -4.53
CA GLY A 85 15.14 0.45 -3.34
C GLY A 85 15.26 1.96 -3.54
N THR A 86 16.32 2.42 -4.20
CA THR A 86 16.52 3.84 -4.54
C THR A 86 15.38 4.36 -5.42
N ASN A 87 15.02 3.61 -6.45
CA ASN A 87 13.95 3.91 -7.40
C ASN A 87 12.58 4.00 -6.70
N LEU A 88 12.27 3.04 -5.82
CA LEU A 88 11.03 3.05 -5.04
C LEU A 88 10.97 4.25 -4.09
N ALA A 89 12.06 4.54 -3.38
CA ALA A 89 12.10 5.64 -2.40
C ALA A 89 11.97 7.01 -3.09
N LEU A 90 12.64 7.24 -4.22
CA LEU A 90 12.51 8.48 -5.01
C LEU A 90 11.10 8.65 -5.61
N THR A 91 10.47 7.55 -6.04
CA THR A 91 9.09 7.57 -6.52
C THR A 91 8.13 7.96 -5.38
N MET A 92 8.29 7.34 -4.19
CA MET A 92 7.47 7.66 -3.02
C MET A 92 7.72 9.08 -2.48
N ARG A 93 8.96 9.57 -2.55
CA ARG A 93 9.32 10.96 -2.22
C ARG A 93 8.52 11.95 -3.07
N SER A 94 8.40 11.66 -4.37
CA SER A 94 7.64 12.50 -5.31
C SER A 94 6.15 12.56 -4.96
N ILE A 95 5.55 11.43 -4.56
CA ILE A 95 4.17 11.37 -4.05
C ILE A 95 4.03 12.21 -2.78
N LEU A 96 4.92 12.01 -1.81
CA LEU A 96 4.89 12.73 -0.54
C LEU A 96 5.03 14.25 -0.73
N ASP A 97 5.92 14.67 -1.63
CA ASP A 97 6.13 16.09 -1.93
C ASP A 97 4.90 16.73 -2.58
N ALA A 98 4.20 16.00 -3.46
CA ALA A 98 2.96 16.48 -4.05
C ALA A 98 1.85 16.61 -2.99
N VAL A 99 1.67 15.61 -2.14
CA VAL A 99 0.66 15.63 -1.07
C VAL A 99 0.95 16.72 -0.03
N ASN A 100 2.21 17.01 0.27
CA ASN A 100 2.61 18.09 1.17
C ASN A 100 2.26 19.49 0.64
N ARG A 101 2.06 19.64 -0.68
CA ARG A 101 1.66 20.91 -1.31
C ARG A 101 0.16 21.08 -1.40
N LEU A 102 -0.63 20.05 -1.10
CA LEU A 102 -2.09 20.12 -1.16
C LEU A 102 -2.67 20.83 0.08
N PRO A 103 -3.67 21.71 -0.10
CA PRO A 103 -4.49 22.23 0.99
C PRO A 103 -5.22 21.11 1.74
N GLU A 104 -5.41 21.23 3.07
CA GLU A 104 -6.08 20.18 3.86
C GLU A 104 -7.53 19.89 3.43
N ARG A 105 -8.19 20.86 2.79
CA ARG A 105 -9.59 20.76 2.33
C ARG A 105 -9.72 20.26 0.89
N THR A 106 -8.65 19.78 0.25
CA THR A 106 -8.72 19.19 -1.09
C THR A 106 -9.67 17.99 -1.11
N GLY A 107 -10.54 17.93 -2.13
CA GLY A 107 -11.50 16.84 -2.30
C GLY A 107 -10.82 15.52 -2.68
N GLU A 108 -11.50 14.41 -2.40
CA GLU A 108 -10.96 13.05 -2.57
C GLU A 108 -10.51 12.77 -4.02
N ALA A 109 -11.30 13.20 -5.01
CA ALA A 109 -10.96 13.02 -6.42
C ALA A 109 -9.68 13.77 -6.81
N ASP A 110 -9.52 15.03 -6.39
CA ASP A 110 -8.34 15.84 -6.66
C ASP A 110 -7.10 15.31 -5.92
N LEU A 111 -7.28 14.82 -4.69
CA LEU A 111 -6.24 14.17 -3.90
C LEU A 111 -5.74 12.90 -4.60
N CYS A 112 -6.65 11.99 -4.98
CA CYS A 112 -6.32 10.75 -5.69
C CYS A 112 -5.67 11.02 -7.07
N SER A 113 -6.17 12.02 -7.80
CA SER A 113 -5.58 12.48 -9.06
C SER A 113 -4.15 12.98 -8.85
N THR A 114 -3.93 13.84 -7.85
CA THR A 114 -2.59 14.38 -7.52
C THR A 114 -1.62 13.26 -7.15
N VAL A 115 -2.03 12.31 -6.30
CA VAL A 115 -1.21 11.15 -5.91
C VAL A 115 -0.84 10.32 -7.13
N THR A 116 -1.79 10.06 -8.01
CA THR A 116 -1.58 9.28 -9.25
C THR A 116 -0.60 9.98 -10.19
N GLN A 117 -0.81 11.27 -10.45
CA GLN A 117 0.08 12.06 -11.31
C GLN A 117 1.49 12.14 -10.74
N ALA A 118 1.62 12.38 -9.43
CA ALA A 118 2.92 12.43 -8.76
C ALA A 118 3.66 11.09 -8.82
N ALA A 119 2.95 9.97 -8.67
CA ALA A 119 3.53 8.63 -8.81
C ALA A 119 4.03 8.38 -10.23
N LEU A 120 3.25 8.75 -11.25
CA LEU A 120 3.60 8.53 -12.66
C LEU A 120 4.76 9.42 -13.11
N MET A 121 4.69 10.73 -12.83
CA MET A 121 5.74 11.69 -13.23
C MET A 121 7.02 11.52 -12.39
N GLY A 122 6.87 11.09 -11.14
CA GLY A 122 7.96 10.85 -10.21
C GLY A 122 8.60 9.46 -10.32
N ALA A 123 8.05 8.57 -11.15
CA ALA A 123 8.55 7.21 -11.32
C ALA A 123 10.05 7.21 -11.71
N ARG A 124 10.81 6.31 -11.09
CA ARG A 124 12.23 6.07 -11.38
C ARG A 124 12.48 4.61 -11.70
N GLY A 125 13.10 4.35 -12.85
CA GLY A 125 13.36 3.01 -13.35
C GLY A 125 12.10 2.15 -13.47
N ASN A 126 12.29 0.85 -13.68
CA ASN A 126 11.18 -0.10 -13.85
C ASN A 126 10.37 -0.26 -12.54
N SER A 127 11.05 -0.31 -11.40
CA SER A 127 10.41 -0.48 -10.09
C SER A 127 9.51 0.70 -9.73
N GLY A 128 9.92 1.93 -10.05
CA GLY A 128 9.09 3.12 -9.88
C GLY A 128 7.90 3.14 -10.83
N VAL A 129 8.07 2.70 -12.09
CA VAL A 129 6.94 2.57 -13.03
C VAL A 129 5.92 1.57 -12.49
N ILE A 130 6.33 0.37 -12.07
CA ILE A 130 5.42 -0.62 -11.47
C ILE A 130 4.71 -0.05 -10.24
N LEU A 131 5.45 0.56 -9.31
CA LEU A 131 4.86 1.19 -8.12
C LEU A 131 3.81 2.26 -8.51
N SER A 132 4.08 3.05 -9.55
CA SER A 132 3.11 4.05 -10.03
C SER A 132 1.82 3.42 -10.59
N GLN A 133 1.90 2.23 -11.20
CA GLN A 133 0.71 1.51 -11.68
C GLN A 133 -0.11 0.96 -10.52
N ILE A 134 0.55 0.39 -9.51
CA ILE A 134 -0.08 -0.07 -8.27
C ILE A 134 -0.84 1.08 -7.60
N VAL A 135 -0.16 2.22 -7.42
CA VAL A 135 -0.76 3.42 -6.82
C VAL A 135 -1.94 3.90 -7.67
N ARG A 136 -1.81 3.96 -9.00
CA ARG A 136 -2.91 4.35 -9.88
C ARG A 136 -4.13 3.45 -9.72
N GLY A 137 -3.97 2.12 -9.72
CA GLY A 137 -5.09 1.20 -9.58
C GLY A 137 -5.80 1.35 -8.23
N ALA A 138 -5.05 1.53 -7.14
CA ALA A 138 -5.64 1.84 -5.83
C ALA A 138 -6.41 3.17 -5.83
N MET A 139 -5.81 4.23 -6.38
CA MET A 139 -6.41 5.57 -6.43
C MET A 139 -7.64 5.63 -7.34
N ALA A 140 -7.76 4.76 -8.35
CA ALA A 140 -8.94 4.67 -9.19
C ALA A 140 -10.19 4.34 -8.36
N ILE A 141 -10.10 3.36 -7.45
CA ILE A 141 -11.21 2.97 -6.56
C ILE A 141 -11.40 4.00 -5.42
N LEU A 142 -10.31 4.48 -4.84
CA LEU A 142 -10.37 5.44 -3.73
C LEU A 142 -10.82 6.84 -4.18
N GLY A 143 -10.66 7.19 -5.45
CA GLY A 143 -11.12 8.45 -6.05
C GLY A 143 -12.62 8.52 -6.32
N GLU A 144 -13.34 7.39 -6.30
CA GLU A 144 -14.80 7.35 -6.54
C GLU A 144 -15.64 8.03 -5.44
N GLY A 145 -15.02 8.43 -4.33
CA GLY A 145 -15.67 9.11 -3.22
C GLY A 145 -16.14 8.20 -2.07
N GLY A 146 -16.23 8.78 -0.87
CA GLY A 146 -16.81 8.15 0.31
C GLY A 146 -15.78 7.65 1.32
N PRO A 147 -16.22 7.04 2.43
CA PRO A 147 -15.29 6.53 3.44
C PRO A 147 -14.51 5.31 2.92
N VAL A 148 -13.29 5.15 3.40
CA VAL A 148 -12.45 3.97 3.20
C VAL A 148 -12.91 2.89 4.17
N THR A 149 -13.73 1.97 3.69
CA THR A 149 -14.17 0.76 4.40
C THR A 149 -13.22 -0.42 4.12
N VAL A 150 -13.37 -1.51 4.86
CA VAL A 150 -12.60 -2.75 4.63
C VAL A 150 -12.84 -3.29 3.22
N ASP A 151 -14.09 -3.33 2.77
CA ASP A 151 -14.43 -3.81 1.42
C ASP A 151 -13.83 -2.90 0.35
N ARG A 152 -13.95 -1.59 0.52
CA ARG A 152 -13.41 -0.62 -0.45
C ARG A 152 -11.90 -0.67 -0.52
N LEU A 153 -11.21 -0.83 0.61
CA LEU A 153 -9.77 -1.06 0.65
C LEU A 153 -9.40 -2.37 -0.06
N SER A 154 -10.15 -3.45 0.17
CA SER A 154 -9.94 -4.73 -0.53
C SER A 154 -10.11 -4.57 -2.05
N PHE A 155 -11.12 -3.84 -2.52
CA PHE A 155 -11.30 -3.55 -3.95
C PHE A 155 -10.17 -2.71 -4.51
N ALA A 156 -9.73 -1.67 -3.78
CA ALA A 156 -8.61 -0.83 -4.19
C ALA A 156 -7.31 -1.65 -4.37
N LEU A 157 -7.01 -2.57 -3.44
CA LEU A 157 -5.82 -3.43 -3.53
C LEU A 157 -5.91 -4.46 -4.67
N ARG A 158 -7.11 -4.96 -4.98
CA ARG A 158 -7.32 -5.81 -6.17
C ARG A 158 -7.07 -5.03 -7.45
N SER A 159 -7.68 -3.85 -7.58
CA SER A 159 -7.49 -2.97 -8.74
C SER A 159 -6.03 -2.56 -8.92
N ALA A 160 -5.31 -2.30 -7.83
CA ALA A 160 -3.87 -2.03 -7.83
C ALA A 160 -3.04 -3.17 -8.45
N THR A 161 -3.45 -4.43 -8.22
CA THR A 161 -2.78 -5.61 -8.75
C THR A 161 -3.12 -5.84 -10.22
N GLU A 162 -4.38 -5.60 -10.61
CA GLU A 162 -4.83 -5.76 -12.00
C GLU A 162 -4.27 -4.68 -12.94
N THR A 163 -3.92 -3.52 -12.39
CA THR A 163 -3.41 -2.37 -13.13
C THR A 163 -1.91 -2.41 -13.41
N ALA A 164 -1.15 -3.12 -12.56
CA ALA A 164 0.31 -3.15 -12.57
C ALA A 164 0.87 -4.37 -13.31
#